data_AF-A0A949RU33-F1
#
_entry.id   AF-A0A949RU33-F1
#
_cell.length_a   1.000
_cell.length_b   1.000
_cell.length_c   1.000
_cell.angle_alpha   90.00
_cell.angle_beta   90.00
_cell.angle_gamma   90.00
#
_symmetry.space_group_name_H-M   'P 1'
#
loop_
_entity.id
_entity.type
_entity.pdbx_description
1 polymer ?
#
loop_
_entity_poly.entity_id
_entity_poly.type
_entity_poly.pdbx_seq_one_letter_code
_entity_poly.pdbx_strand_id
1 'polypeptide(L)'
;MALSSDARIPGNGAIIEQLTRIWESILGIDSIQPDQDYFDLGGDSSLAVQMFARIEKLFQVKLPLATLYEASTIAGLARIIGGETASSGWSPLVSIQPAGSRPPFFCFHGAGGNVLNYQKLSEHMGPDQPFYGLQSQGLDGVSPPLTSIQEMAALYITKIRTVQPYGPYFLGGYCMGGTIAYEAAQQLTSAGETVALLALLDTMNWHKVPLTFRSRSSHACQQVLFHAASLLDLSFADKARFLKDKVEALRHRIPVWRGMLASAFAKRGSAAPPSTSMILGRIWQTNDQASWRYIPQPYPGTVTDIRPARQYRVFSKPDLKWDQLAQGGQHVIVLPVYPASMLVEPFVAQLARSLRACMDEAISGSQHQKAMAQSR
;
A
#
# COMPACT_ATOMS: atom_id res chain seq x y z
N MET A 1 0.06 -47.81 -22.58
CA MET A 1 -0.75 -47.25 -21.47
C MET A 1 -0.47 -45.75 -21.45
N ALA A 2 -1.21 -45.00 -22.26
CA ALA A 2 -1.02 -43.57 -22.44
C ALA A 2 -1.83 -42.82 -21.39
N LEU A 3 -1.17 -42.01 -20.57
CA LEU A 3 -1.82 -41.06 -19.67
C LEU A 3 -2.32 -39.89 -20.51
N SER A 4 -3.65 -39.74 -20.55
CA SER A 4 -4.34 -38.58 -21.11
C SER A 4 -3.97 -37.33 -20.31
N SER A 5 -3.25 -36.39 -20.94
CA SER A 5 -2.96 -35.06 -20.41
C SER A 5 -3.49 -34.00 -21.38
N ASP A 6 -4.81 -33.89 -21.49
CA ASP A 6 -5.43 -32.78 -22.20
C ASP A 6 -6.53 -32.20 -21.30
N ALA A 7 -6.12 -31.66 -20.15
CA ALA A 7 -6.95 -30.74 -19.39
C ALA A 7 -7.03 -29.45 -20.21
N ARG A 8 -7.97 -29.42 -21.17
CA ARG A 8 -8.26 -28.21 -21.94
C ARG A 8 -8.54 -27.09 -20.95
N ILE A 9 -7.71 -26.05 -20.98
CA ILE A 9 -7.99 -24.77 -20.33
C ILE A 9 -9.40 -24.37 -20.82
N PRO A 10 -10.38 -24.12 -19.93
CA PRO A 10 -11.70 -23.69 -20.34
C PRO A 10 -11.56 -22.47 -21.27
N GLY A 11 -12.33 -22.43 -22.37
CA GLY A 11 -12.33 -21.24 -23.22
C GLY A 11 -12.65 -19.99 -22.41
N ASN A 12 -12.13 -18.82 -22.81
CA ASN A 12 -12.24 -17.57 -22.06
C ASN A 12 -13.65 -17.27 -21.52
N GLY A 13 -14.72 -17.64 -22.24
CA GLY A 13 -16.09 -17.48 -21.77
C GLY A 13 -16.37 -18.20 -20.43
N ALA A 14 -15.89 -19.43 -20.26
CA ALA A 14 -16.06 -20.17 -19.01
C ALA A 14 -15.23 -19.58 -17.86
N ILE A 15 -14.04 -19.04 -18.15
CA ILE A 15 -13.21 -18.32 -17.17
C ILE A 15 -13.92 -17.04 -16.74
N ILE A 16 -14.46 -16.26 -17.69
CA ILE A 16 -15.24 -15.04 -17.44
C ILE A 16 -16.44 -15.34 -16.53
N GLU A 17 -17.23 -16.38 -16.83
CA GLU A 17 -18.39 -16.75 -15.99
C GLU A 17 -17.98 -17.10 -14.55
N GLN A 18 -16.89 -17.84 -14.38
CA GLN A 18 -16.37 -18.23 -13.07
C GLN A 18 -15.83 -17.03 -12.30
N LEU A 19 -15.06 -16.15 -12.96
CA LEU A 19 -14.57 -14.90 -12.37
C LEU A 19 -15.70 -13.95 -12.00
N THR A 20 -16.73 -13.83 -12.85
CA THR A 20 -17.93 -13.02 -12.59
C THR A 20 -18.58 -13.47 -11.29
N ARG A 21 -18.86 -14.77 -11.12
CA ARG A 21 -19.41 -15.31 -9.86
C ARG A 21 -18.52 -15.04 -8.64
N ILE A 22 -17.19 -15.07 -8.81
CA ILE A 22 -16.27 -14.73 -7.72
C ILE A 22 -16.41 -13.24 -7.36
N TRP A 23 -16.41 -12.36 -8.35
CA TRP A 23 -16.51 -10.91 -8.17
C TRP A 23 -17.84 -10.52 -7.55
N GLU A 24 -18.96 -11.00 -8.09
CA GLU A 24 -20.31 -10.72 -7.57
C GLU A 24 -20.42 -11.13 -6.11
N SER A 25 -19.93 -12.33 -5.76
CA SER A 25 -19.93 -12.81 -4.38
C SER A 25 -19.01 -12.03 -3.43
N ILE A 26 -17.92 -11.46 -3.92
CA ILE A 26 -16.95 -10.72 -3.10
C ILE A 26 -17.37 -9.26 -2.93
N LEU A 27 -17.84 -8.63 -4.01
CA LEU A 27 -18.24 -7.22 -4.04
C LEU A 27 -19.69 -7.00 -3.58
N GLY A 28 -20.52 -8.05 -3.55
CA GLY A 28 -21.93 -7.94 -3.18
C GLY A 28 -22.76 -7.21 -4.24
N ILE A 29 -22.32 -7.26 -5.50
CA ILE A 29 -22.96 -6.61 -6.65
C ILE A 29 -23.43 -7.72 -7.60
N ASP A 30 -24.71 -7.70 -7.96
CA ASP A 30 -25.27 -8.62 -8.96
C ASP A 30 -25.02 -8.09 -10.38
N SER A 31 -24.84 -8.98 -11.35
CA SER A 31 -24.76 -8.68 -12.80
C SER A 31 -23.57 -7.81 -13.22
N ILE A 32 -22.38 -8.07 -12.67
CA ILE A 32 -21.14 -7.38 -13.04
C ILE A 32 -20.77 -7.69 -14.49
N GLN A 33 -20.51 -6.65 -15.28
CA GLN A 33 -20.09 -6.79 -16.68
C GLN A 33 -18.58 -7.09 -16.78
N PRO A 34 -18.11 -7.89 -17.76
CA PRO A 34 -16.72 -8.33 -17.81
C PRO A 34 -15.68 -7.21 -17.98
N ASP A 35 -16.09 -6.04 -18.46
CA ASP A 35 -15.28 -4.86 -18.76
C ASP A 35 -15.29 -3.80 -17.64
N GLN A 36 -16.07 -4.00 -16.58
CA GLN A 36 -16.08 -3.09 -15.43
C GLN A 36 -14.80 -3.18 -14.61
N ASP A 37 -14.31 -2.01 -14.19
CA ASP A 37 -13.09 -1.88 -13.39
C ASP A 37 -13.34 -2.26 -11.91
N TYR A 38 -12.45 -3.08 -11.38
CA TYR A 38 -12.48 -3.57 -10.00
C TYR A 38 -12.57 -2.45 -8.96
N PHE A 39 -11.79 -1.38 -9.15
CA PHE A 39 -11.71 -0.28 -8.20
C PHE A 39 -12.91 0.67 -8.32
N ASP A 40 -13.44 0.85 -9.53
CA ASP A 40 -14.68 1.62 -9.75
C ASP A 40 -15.90 0.94 -9.15
N LEU A 41 -15.89 -0.40 -9.07
CA LEU A 41 -16.88 -1.19 -8.35
C LEU A 41 -16.71 -1.14 -6.82
N GLY A 42 -15.78 -0.34 -6.30
CA GLY A 42 -15.50 -0.22 -4.86
C GLY A 42 -14.59 -1.31 -4.30
N GLY A 43 -13.90 -2.05 -5.17
CA GLY A 43 -12.92 -3.04 -4.78
C GLY A 43 -11.73 -2.43 -4.01
N ASP A 44 -11.31 -3.10 -2.94
CA ASP A 44 -10.18 -2.68 -2.12
C ASP A 44 -9.15 -3.80 -1.91
N SER A 45 -8.01 -3.46 -1.32
CA SER A 45 -6.95 -4.44 -1.04
C SER A 45 -7.42 -5.66 -0.23
N SER A 46 -8.42 -5.52 0.66
CA SER A 46 -8.91 -6.61 1.50
C SER A 46 -9.85 -7.56 0.75
N LEU A 47 -10.65 -7.03 -0.16
CA LEU A 47 -11.50 -7.78 -1.07
C LEU A 47 -10.64 -8.51 -2.11
N ALA A 48 -9.61 -7.85 -2.63
CA ALA A 48 -8.68 -8.42 -3.60
C ALA A 48 -7.99 -9.68 -3.06
N VAL A 49 -7.59 -9.67 -1.79
CA VAL A 49 -6.97 -10.84 -1.14
C VAL A 49 -7.89 -12.07 -1.15
N GLN A 50 -9.18 -11.87 -0.84
CA GLN A 50 -10.15 -12.96 -0.85
C GLN A 50 -10.45 -13.43 -2.27
N MET A 51 -10.57 -12.49 -3.20
CA MET A 51 -10.81 -12.76 -4.61
C MET A 51 -9.66 -13.60 -5.20
N PHE A 52 -8.41 -13.18 -5.02
CA PHE A 52 -7.24 -13.91 -5.53
C PHE A 52 -7.08 -15.27 -4.86
N ALA A 53 -7.40 -15.42 -3.57
CA ALA A 53 -7.42 -16.72 -2.93
C ALA A 53 -8.48 -17.68 -3.52
N ARG A 54 -9.65 -17.16 -3.93
CA ARG A 54 -10.68 -17.96 -4.64
C ARG A 54 -10.24 -18.30 -6.07
N ILE A 55 -9.60 -17.37 -6.76
CA ILE A 55 -9.02 -17.58 -8.09
C ILE A 55 -7.95 -18.68 -8.03
N GLU A 56 -7.00 -18.60 -7.10
CA GLU A 56 -5.95 -19.59 -6.89
C GLU A 56 -6.55 -20.98 -6.63
N LYS A 57 -7.57 -21.06 -5.77
CA LYS A 57 -8.26 -22.33 -5.48
C LYS A 57 -8.98 -22.91 -6.69
N LEU A 58 -9.66 -22.09 -7.48
CA LEU A 58 -10.50 -22.55 -8.58
C LEU A 58 -9.67 -22.89 -9.83
N PHE A 59 -8.73 -22.02 -10.20
CA PHE A 59 -7.97 -22.12 -11.43
C PHE A 59 -6.58 -22.74 -11.26
N GLN A 60 -6.13 -22.95 -10.02
CA GLN A 60 -4.76 -23.44 -9.72
C GLN A 60 -3.65 -22.52 -10.26
N VAL A 61 -3.98 -21.24 -10.48
CA VAL A 61 -3.05 -20.20 -10.92
C VAL A 61 -2.83 -19.20 -9.80
N LYS A 62 -1.56 -18.95 -9.45
CA LYS A 62 -1.18 -17.97 -8.44
C LYS A 62 -0.76 -16.67 -9.11
N LEU A 63 -1.53 -15.61 -8.88
CA LEU A 63 -1.26 -14.28 -9.43
C LEU A 63 -0.89 -13.30 -8.31
N PRO A 64 0.09 -12.39 -8.54
CA PRO A 64 0.32 -11.25 -7.66
C PRO A 64 -0.93 -10.36 -7.55
N LEU A 65 -1.21 -9.80 -6.37
CA LEU A 65 -2.30 -8.82 -6.24
C LEU A 65 -2.12 -7.60 -7.16
N ALA A 66 -0.86 -7.24 -7.42
CA ALA A 66 -0.48 -6.16 -8.33
C ALA A 66 -0.94 -6.40 -9.78
N THR A 67 -1.31 -7.63 -10.16
CA THR A 67 -1.93 -7.91 -11.46
C THR A 67 -3.19 -7.07 -11.70
N LEU A 68 -3.88 -6.60 -10.65
CA LEU A 68 -5.00 -5.66 -10.81
C LEU A 68 -4.61 -4.30 -11.42
N TYR A 69 -3.34 -3.91 -11.38
CA TYR A 69 -2.87 -2.71 -12.09
C TYR A 69 -2.60 -2.97 -13.58
N GLU A 70 -2.44 -4.24 -13.98
CA GLU A 70 -2.29 -4.65 -15.38
C GLU A 70 -3.64 -5.04 -16.01
N ALA A 71 -4.52 -5.64 -15.19
CA ALA A 71 -5.79 -6.20 -15.60
C ALA A 71 -6.81 -6.02 -14.46
N SER A 72 -7.40 -4.83 -14.41
CA SER A 72 -8.40 -4.43 -13.41
C SER A 72 -9.82 -4.89 -13.75
N THR A 73 -10.05 -5.65 -14.82
CA THR A 73 -11.38 -6.13 -15.26
C THR A 73 -11.45 -7.66 -15.27
N ILE A 74 -12.65 -8.23 -15.20
CA ILE A 74 -12.87 -9.68 -15.31
C ILE A 74 -12.30 -10.21 -16.63
N ALA A 75 -12.58 -9.53 -17.75
CA ALA A 75 -12.07 -9.89 -19.06
C ALA A 75 -10.54 -9.80 -19.12
N GLY A 76 -9.93 -8.80 -18.48
CA GLY A 76 -8.48 -8.69 -18.37
C GLY A 76 -7.86 -9.87 -17.60
N LEU A 77 -8.40 -10.18 -16.42
CA LEU A 77 -7.93 -11.32 -15.62
C LEU A 77 -8.16 -12.65 -16.34
N ALA A 78 -9.27 -12.81 -17.05
CA ALA A 78 -9.56 -14.01 -17.83
C ALA A 78 -8.50 -14.27 -18.89
N ARG A 79 -8.05 -13.22 -19.62
CA ARG A 79 -6.98 -13.34 -20.62
C ARG A 79 -5.64 -13.79 -20.00
N ILE A 80 -5.33 -13.30 -18.80
CA ILE A 80 -4.11 -13.71 -18.09
C ILE A 80 -4.22 -15.18 -17.63
N ILE A 81 -5.35 -15.57 -17.04
CA ILE A 81 -5.56 -16.94 -16.55
C ILE A 81 -5.65 -17.94 -17.71
N GLY A 82 -6.28 -17.55 -18.82
CA GLY A 82 -6.38 -18.34 -20.04
C GLY A 82 -5.07 -18.47 -20.83
N GLY A 83 -4.03 -17.72 -20.44
CA GLY A 83 -2.71 -17.74 -21.09
C GLY A 83 -2.63 -16.94 -22.39
N GLU A 84 -3.65 -16.15 -22.73
CA GLU A 84 -3.63 -15.26 -23.91
C GLU A 84 -2.75 -14.03 -23.71
N THR A 85 -2.51 -13.64 -22.46
CA THR A 85 -1.62 -12.55 -22.10
C THR A 85 -0.71 -13.00 -20.96
N ALA A 86 0.60 -12.82 -21.12
CA ALA A 86 1.54 -13.10 -20.03
C ALA A 86 1.38 -12.04 -18.93
N SER A 87 1.36 -12.47 -17.66
CA SER A 87 1.52 -11.53 -16.54
C SER A 87 2.95 -11.00 -16.52
N SER A 88 3.14 -9.73 -16.10
CA SER A 88 4.49 -9.13 -15.95
C SER A 88 5.35 -9.81 -14.87
N GLY A 89 4.79 -10.76 -14.14
CA GLY A 89 5.47 -11.46 -13.06
C GLY A 89 5.51 -10.65 -11.77
N TRP A 90 6.11 -11.21 -10.73
CA TRP A 90 6.23 -10.53 -9.45
C TRP A 90 7.47 -9.63 -9.41
N SER A 91 7.29 -8.38 -8.99
CA SER A 91 8.36 -7.41 -8.74
C SER A 91 8.08 -6.64 -7.45
N PRO A 92 9.10 -6.26 -6.65
CA PRO A 92 8.90 -5.33 -5.54
C PRO A 92 8.45 -3.95 -6.02
N LEU A 93 8.83 -3.53 -7.23
CA LEU A 93 8.39 -2.27 -7.84
C LEU A 93 7.21 -2.53 -8.78
N VAL A 94 6.09 -1.89 -8.48
CA VAL A 94 4.81 -1.98 -9.19
C VAL A 94 4.56 -0.67 -9.93
N SER A 95 4.36 -0.77 -11.24
CA SER A 95 3.92 0.34 -12.08
C SER A 95 2.42 0.55 -11.88
N ILE A 96 2.04 1.50 -11.01
CA ILE A 96 0.62 1.80 -10.74
C ILE A 96 0.08 2.72 -11.83
N GLN A 97 0.79 3.81 -12.11
CA GLN A 97 0.50 4.74 -13.19
C GLN A 97 1.84 5.20 -13.79
N PRO A 98 2.46 4.43 -14.71
CA PRO A 98 3.82 4.72 -15.17
C PRO A 98 3.92 5.86 -16.20
N ALA A 99 2.80 6.28 -16.79
CA ALA A 99 2.77 7.33 -17.80
C ALA A 99 2.85 8.73 -17.18
N GLY A 100 3.25 9.70 -17.99
CA GLY A 100 3.38 11.11 -17.61
C GLY A 100 4.79 11.65 -17.79
N SER A 101 4.91 12.97 -17.73
CA SER A 101 6.17 13.71 -17.94
C SER A 101 6.78 14.25 -16.65
N ARG A 102 6.03 14.26 -15.55
CA ARG A 102 6.51 14.73 -14.25
C ARG A 102 7.52 13.75 -13.62
N PRO A 103 8.36 14.21 -12.68
CA PRO A 103 9.23 13.31 -11.92
C PRO A 103 8.42 12.22 -11.21
N PRO A 104 8.82 10.93 -11.28
CA PRO A 104 8.07 9.86 -10.64
C PRO A 104 7.95 10.00 -9.12
N PHE A 105 6.80 9.63 -8.57
CA PHE A 105 6.61 9.48 -7.14
C PHE A 105 6.68 8.00 -6.75
N PHE A 106 7.61 7.66 -5.85
CA PHE A 106 7.82 6.30 -5.36
C PHE A 106 7.19 6.13 -3.97
N CYS A 107 6.15 5.30 -3.88
CA CYS A 107 5.36 5.12 -2.66
C CYS A 107 5.57 3.75 -2.02
N PHE A 108 6.12 3.73 -0.80
CA PHE A 108 6.51 2.52 -0.08
C PHE A 108 5.33 1.86 0.64
N HIS A 109 5.22 0.54 0.61
CA HIS A 109 4.12 -0.20 1.26
C HIS A 109 4.03 0.04 2.77
N GLY A 110 2.80 -0.04 3.31
CA GLY A 110 2.56 -0.12 4.75
C GLY A 110 2.81 -1.53 5.31
N ALA A 111 2.45 -1.76 6.57
CA ALA A 111 2.68 -3.05 7.25
C ALA A 111 2.08 -4.26 6.50
N GLY A 112 0.92 -4.08 5.85
CA GLY A 112 0.26 -5.11 5.05
C GLY A 112 0.99 -5.51 3.75
N GLY A 113 2.06 -4.80 3.39
CA GLY A 113 3.00 -5.19 2.33
C GLY A 113 2.56 -4.94 0.89
N ASN A 114 1.27 -4.97 0.59
CA ASN A 114 0.76 -4.66 -0.75
C ASN A 114 0.60 -3.15 -0.97
N VAL A 115 0.39 -2.76 -2.22
CA VAL A 115 0.30 -1.35 -2.66
C VAL A 115 -1.03 -1.02 -3.31
N LEU A 116 -2.06 -1.87 -3.19
CA LEU A 116 -3.39 -1.65 -3.76
C LEU A 116 -4.12 -0.45 -3.11
N ASN A 117 -3.76 -0.11 -1.88
CA ASN A 117 -4.27 1.06 -1.16
C ASN A 117 -3.82 2.40 -1.75
N TYR A 118 -2.89 2.40 -2.73
CA TYR A 118 -2.44 3.61 -3.41
C TYR A 118 -3.18 3.91 -4.71
N GLN A 119 -4.10 3.06 -5.14
CA GLN A 119 -4.82 3.22 -6.40
C GLN A 119 -5.55 4.58 -6.50
N LYS A 120 -6.39 4.92 -5.50
CA LYS A 120 -7.11 6.21 -5.52
C LYS A 120 -6.17 7.39 -5.39
N LEU A 121 -5.05 7.22 -4.67
CA LEU A 121 -4.04 8.26 -4.56
C LEU A 121 -3.40 8.53 -5.93
N SER A 122 -2.97 7.50 -6.66
CA SER A 122 -2.37 7.69 -7.98
C SER A 122 -3.33 8.33 -8.98
N GLU A 123 -4.61 7.94 -8.97
CA GLU A 123 -5.63 8.58 -9.83
C GLU A 123 -5.74 10.08 -9.53
N HIS A 124 -5.86 10.45 -8.25
CA HIS A 124 -5.98 11.85 -7.86
C HIS A 124 -4.72 12.66 -8.10
N MET A 125 -3.54 12.04 -8.19
CA MET A 125 -2.31 12.73 -8.60
C MET A 125 -2.35 13.20 -10.06
N GLY A 126 -3.29 12.68 -10.86
CA GLY A 126 -3.51 13.06 -12.25
C GLY A 126 -2.65 12.27 -13.25
N PRO A 127 -3.08 12.16 -14.52
CA PRO A 127 -2.48 11.24 -15.49
C PRO A 127 -1.06 11.59 -15.95
N ASP A 128 -0.61 12.83 -15.69
CA ASP A 128 0.74 13.29 -16.03
C ASP A 128 1.76 13.04 -14.91
N GLN A 129 1.35 12.44 -13.79
CA GLN A 129 2.22 12.11 -12.66
C GLN A 129 2.56 10.62 -12.65
N PRO A 130 3.78 10.21 -13.05
CA PRO A 130 4.19 8.83 -12.87
C PRO A 130 4.18 8.44 -11.39
N PHE A 131 3.55 7.30 -11.08
CA PHE A 131 3.34 6.81 -9.73
C PHE A 131 3.70 5.32 -9.65
N TYR A 132 4.62 4.99 -8.74
CA TYR A 132 5.09 3.63 -8.53
C TYR A 132 4.89 3.21 -7.08
N GLY A 133 4.41 1.99 -6.88
CA GLY A 133 4.31 1.36 -5.56
C GLY A 133 5.48 0.43 -5.30
N LEU A 134 6.02 0.43 -4.09
CA LEU A 134 7.00 -0.57 -3.64
C LEU A 134 6.33 -1.56 -2.69
N GLN A 135 6.08 -2.78 -3.16
CA GLN A 135 5.46 -3.87 -2.41
C GLN A 135 6.48 -4.81 -1.77
N SER A 136 6.06 -5.44 -0.67
CA SER A 136 6.93 -6.23 0.21
C SER A 136 7.42 -7.52 -0.43
N GLN A 137 8.74 -7.77 -0.32
CA GLN A 137 9.32 -9.07 -0.68
C GLN A 137 8.68 -10.20 0.14
N GLY A 138 8.41 -11.31 -0.54
CA GLY A 138 7.74 -12.48 0.03
C GLY A 138 6.24 -12.53 -0.25
N LEU A 139 5.65 -11.48 -0.85
CA LEU A 139 4.30 -11.53 -1.40
C LEU A 139 4.16 -12.49 -2.59
N ASP A 140 5.26 -12.80 -3.28
CA ASP A 140 5.34 -13.91 -4.25
C ASP A 140 5.05 -15.28 -3.60
N GLY A 141 5.19 -15.38 -2.28
CA GLY A 141 5.13 -16.61 -1.51
C GLY A 141 6.26 -17.59 -1.80
N VAL A 142 7.33 -17.11 -2.43
CA VAL A 142 8.55 -17.88 -2.74
C VAL A 142 9.71 -17.29 -1.96
N SER A 143 9.91 -15.98 -2.07
CA SER A 143 10.99 -15.27 -1.38
C SER A 143 10.71 -15.13 0.12
N PRO A 144 11.73 -15.19 0.99
CA PRO A 144 11.54 -14.88 2.40
C PRO A 144 11.28 -13.37 2.58
N PRO A 145 10.36 -12.98 3.49
CA PRO A 145 10.20 -11.59 3.89
C PRO A 145 11.49 -11.00 4.47
N LEU A 146 11.79 -9.75 4.13
CA LEU A 146 12.88 -8.99 4.75
C LEU A 146 12.51 -8.62 6.18
N THR A 147 13.50 -8.61 7.09
CA THR A 147 13.24 -8.50 8.54
C THR A 147 13.71 -7.19 9.17
N SER A 148 14.30 -6.30 8.37
CA SER A 148 14.74 -4.97 8.80
C SER A 148 14.31 -3.90 7.80
N ILE A 149 14.07 -2.68 8.29
CA ILE A 149 13.73 -1.53 7.45
C ILE A 149 14.91 -1.15 6.54
N GLN A 150 16.14 -1.32 7.03
CA GLN A 150 17.38 -1.04 6.29
C GLN A 150 17.51 -1.92 5.04
N GLU A 151 17.29 -3.23 5.17
CA GLU A 151 17.32 -4.16 4.04
C GLU A 151 16.18 -3.87 3.05
N MET A 152 14.98 -3.54 3.55
CA MET A 152 13.84 -3.16 2.70
C MET A 152 14.19 -1.93 1.86
N ALA A 153 14.67 -0.86 2.50
CA ALA A 153 15.07 0.36 1.82
C ALA A 153 16.16 0.12 0.78
N ALA A 154 17.20 -0.67 1.13
CA ALA A 154 18.29 -1.00 0.21
C ALA A 154 17.77 -1.73 -1.04
N LEU A 155 16.94 -2.77 -0.88
CA LEU A 155 16.30 -3.47 -1.99
C LEU A 155 15.49 -2.50 -2.86
N TYR A 156 14.68 -1.66 -2.23
CA TYR A 156 13.79 -0.76 -2.95
C TYR A 156 14.54 0.34 -3.68
N ILE A 157 15.64 0.87 -3.14
CA ILE A 157 16.51 1.81 -3.86
C ILE A 157 17.05 1.16 -5.12
N THR A 158 17.50 -0.10 -5.06
CA THR A 158 17.95 -0.83 -6.26
C THR A 158 16.85 -0.90 -7.32
N LYS A 159 15.58 -1.10 -6.91
CA LYS A 159 14.45 -1.12 -7.84
C LYS A 159 14.07 0.27 -8.35
N ILE A 160 14.04 1.29 -7.50
CA ILE A 160 13.83 2.68 -7.92
C ILE A 160 14.82 3.07 -9.01
N ARG A 161 16.10 2.70 -8.84
CA ARG A 161 17.18 2.99 -9.80
C ARG A 161 17.02 2.33 -11.16
N THR A 162 16.18 1.29 -11.30
CA THR A 162 15.87 0.74 -12.64
C THR A 162 14.92 1.62 -13.44
N VAL A 163 14.18 2.52 -12.78
CA VAL A 163 13.30 3.51 -13.41
C VAL A 163 13.97 4.89 -13.45
N GLN A 164 14.58 5.30 -12.33
CA GLN A 164 15.24 6.59 -12.19
C GLN A 164 16.64 6.40 -11.57
N PRO A 165 17.70 6.29 -12.40
CA PRO A 165 19.05 5.98 -11.92
C PRO A 165 19.65 7.02 -10.94
N TYR A 166 19.26 8.28 -11.07
CA TYR A 166 19.79 9.40 -10.29
C TYR A 166 18.68 10.33 -9.80
N GLY A 167 18.92 11.00 -8.68
CA GLY A 167 18.02 12.02 -8.14
C GLY A 167 17.86 13.25 -9.07
N PRO A 168 16.99 14.20 -8.68
CA PRO A 168 16.28 14.28 -7.41
C PRO A 168 15.13 13.26 -7.28
N TYR A 169 15.04 12.61 -6.12
CA TYR A 169 13.99 11.63 -5.82
C TYR A 169 12.78 12.26 -5.10
N PHE A 170 11.58 11.76 -5.44
CA PHE A 170 10.33 12.04 -4.73
C PHE A 170 9.83 10.75 -4.09
N LEU A 171 9.94 10.69 -2.77
CA LEU A 171 9.68 9.50 -1.97
C LEU A 171 8.53 9.77 -1.00
N GLY A 172 7.72 8.75 -0.73
CA GLY A 172 6.81 8.81 0.40
C GLY A 172 6.18 7.48 0.74
N GLY A 173 5.43 7.43 1.82
CA GLY A 173 4.75 6.19 2.18
C GLY A 173 3.81 6.35 3.36
N TYR A 174 2.81 5.48 3.39
CA TYR A 174 1.79 5.48 4.43
C TYR A 174 2.16 4.57 5.61
N CYS A 175 2.00 5.09 6.83
CA CYS A 175 2.23 4.36 8.07
C CYS A 175 3.68 3.83 8.13
N MET A 176 3.90 2.52 8.10
CA MET A 176 5.23 1.91 8.00
C MET A 176 5.97 2.31 6.72
N GLY A 177 5.25 2.56 5.62
CA GLY A 177 5.85 2.96 4.35
C GLY A 177 6.67 4.24 4.47
N GLY A 178 6.20 5.20 5.27
CA GLY A 178 6.98 6.41 5.54
C GLY A 178 8.27 6.12 6.32
N THR A 179 8.28 5.14 7.22
CA THR A 179 9.51 4.69 7.91
C THR A 179 10.53 4.14 6.92
N ILE A 180 10.08 3.35 5.95
CA ILE A 180 10.94 2.81 4.89
C ILE A 180 11.42 3.94 3.96
N ALA A 181 10.53 4.88 3.60
CA ALA A 181 10.88 6.04 2.79
C ALA A 181 11.93 6.93 3.49
N TYR A 182 11.82 7.11 4.81
CA TYR A 182 12.78 7.83 5.63
C TYR A 182 14.15 7.14 5.60
N GLU A 183 14.19 5.83 5.81
CA GLU A 183 15.43 5.05 5.70
C GLU A 183 16.04 5.13 4.29
N ALA A 184 15.21 5.01 3.24
CA ALA A 184 15.67 5.13 1.87
C ALA A 184 16.26 6.53 1.59
N ALA A 185 15.65 7.58 2.14
CA ALA A 185 16.17 8.93 2.01
C ALA A 185 17.53 9.10 2.71
N GLN A 186 17.74 8.49 3.88
CA GLN A 186 19.05 8.48 4.55
C GLN A 186 20.11 7.78 3.71
N GLN A 187 19.81 6.59 3.18
CA GLN A 187 20.74 5.82 2.36
C GLN A 187 21.06 6.51 1.02
N LEU A 188 20.07 7.13 0.38
CA LEU A 188 20.27 7.91 -0.85
C LEU A 188 21.14 9.14 -0.58
N THR A 189 20.86 9.87 0.49
CA THR A 189 21.61 11.08 0.82
C THR A 189 23.05 10.76 1.23
N SER A 190 23.28 9.66 1.98
CA SER A 190 24.64 9.21 2.30
C SER A 190 25.42 8.75 1.07
N ALA A 191 24.72 8.28 0.03
CA ALA A 191 25.29 7.97 -1.28
C ALA A 191 25.47 9.21 -2.20
N GLY A 192 25.21 10.42 -1.70
CA GLY A 192 25.37 11.67 -2.45
C GLY A 192 24.20 12.03 -3.38
N GLU A 193 23.09 11.31 -3.30
CA GLU A 193 21.88 11.59 -4.08
C GLU A 193 21.03 12.68 -3.43
N THR A 194 20.27 13.40 -4.25
CA THR A 194 19.30 14.39 -3.78
C THR A 194 17.93 13.75 -3.61
N VAL A 195 17.28 13.99 -2.47
CA VAL A 195 15.85 13.70 -2.23
C VAL A 195 15.13 15.04 -2.17
N ALA A 196 14.38 15.38 -3.22
CA ALA A 196 13.69 16.66 -3.32
C ALA A 196 12.40 16.70 -2.48
N LEU A 197 11.75 15.55 -2.30
CA LEU A 197 10.60 15.42 -1.42
C LEU A 197 10.66 14.08 -0.67
N LEU A 198 10.55 14.16 0.65
CA LEU A 198 10.27 13.03 1.54
C LEU A 198 8.93 13.27 2.24
N ALA A 199 7.89 12.56 1.82
CA ALA A 199 6.53 12.67 2.35
C ALA A 199 6.16 11.49 3.26
N LEU A 200 5.95 11.78 4.54
CA LEU A 200 5.56 10.82 5.57
C LEU A 200 4.04 10.92 5.79
N LEU A 201 3.29 9.88 5.43
CA LEU A 201 1.83 9.91 5.41
C LEU A 201 1.26 9.16 6.62
N ASP A 202 0.77 9.88 7.62
CA ASP A 202 0.32 9.34 8.92
C ASP A 202 1.38 8.41 9.53
N THR A 203 2.64 8.87 9.49
CA THR A 203 3.82 8.08 9.86
C THR A 203 4.48 8.67 11.10
N MET A 204 4.96 7.80 11.98
CA MET A 204 5.51 8.16 13.28
C MET A 204 6.76 7.35 13.61
N ASN A 205 7.54 7.81 14.59
CA ASN A 205 8.69 7.07 15.07
C ASN A 205 8.25 5.85 15.92
N TRP A 206 8.12 4.70 15.26
CA TRP A 206 7.64 3.45 15.85
C TRP A 206 8.50 2.93 17.01
N HIS A 207 9.81 3.24 17.01
CA HIS A 207 10.72 2.85 18.09
C HIS A 207 10.31 3.42 19.46
N LYS A 208 9.76 4.64 19.45
CA LYS A 208 9.37 5.37 20.65
C LYS A 208 7.92 5.07 21.07
N VAL A 209 7.17 4.27 20.29
CA VAL A 209 5.80 3.91 20.64
C VAL A 209 5.83 2.96 21.84
N PRO A 210 5.22 3.31 23.00
CA PRO A 210 5.23 2.44 24.15
C PRO A 210 4.42 1.18 23.83
N LEU A 211 5.05 0.00 23.79
CA LEU A 211 4.38 -1.29 23.53
C LEU A 211 3.86 -1.97 24.81
N THR A 212 3.38 -1.19 25.77
CA THR A 212 2.76 -1.73 26.98
C THR A 212 1.43 -2.41 26.66
N PHE A 213 1.03 -3.41 27.45
CA PHE A 213 -0.32 -4.01 27.35
C PHE A 213 -1.42 -2.92 27.42
N ARG A 214 -1.23 -1.92 28.28
CA ARG A 214 -2.15 -0.77 28.43
C ARG A 214 -2.27 0.07 27.17
N SER A 215 -1.15 0.38 26.50
CA SER A 215 -1.17 1.17 25.26
C SER A 215 -1.79 0.40 24.09
N ARG A 216 -1.51 -0.91 23.95
CA ARG A 216 -2.16 -1.78 22.95
C ARG A 216 -3.68 -1.85 23.15
N SER A 217 -4.14 -2.08 24.37
CA SER A 217 -5.57 -2.12 24.69
C SER A 217 -6.25 -0.74 24.52
N SER A 218 -5.55 0.35 24.86
CA SER A 218 -6.07 1.71 24.66
C SER A 218 -6.19 2.10 23.19
N HIS A 219 -5.26 1.65 22.33
CA HIS A 219 -5.31 1.84 20.89
C HIS A 219 -6.49 1.07 20.28
N ALA A 220 -6.67 -0.21 20.64
CA ALA A 220 -7.81 -1.00 20.18
C ALA A 220 -9.16 -0.37 20.60
N CYS A 221 -9.26 0.12 21.84
CA CYS A 221 -10.44 0.83 22.33
C CYS A 221 -10.68 2.15 21.58
N GLN A 222 -9.63 2.93 21.32
CA GLN A 222 -9.75 4.17 20.55
C GLN A 222 -10.10 3.91 19.08
N GLN A 223 -9.62 2.83 18.45
CA GLN A 223 -10.06 2.44 17.10
C GLN A 223 -11.57 2.24 17.07
N VAL A 224 -12.11 1.51 18.05
CA VAL A 224 -13.56 1.32 18.19
C VAL A 224 -14.28 2.64 18.42
N LEU A 225 -13.76 3.50 19.31
CA LEU A 225 -14.37 4.80 19.63
C LEU A 225 -14.31 5.81 18.47
N PHE A 226 -13.22 5.90 17.71
CA PHE A 226 -13.13 6.80 16.54
C PHE A 226 -14.02 6.32 15.39
N HIS A 227 -14.16 5.00 15.21
CA HIS A 227 -15.17 4.44 14.31
C HIS A 227 -16.60 4.73 14.79
N ALA A 228 -16.85 4.69 16.10
CA ALA A 228 -18.15 5.06 16.69
C ALA A 228 -18.43 6.58 16.63
N ALA A 229 -17.41 7.42 16.72
CA ALA A 229 -17.55 8.88 16.58
C ALA A 229 -17.81 9.29 15.13
N SER A 230 -17.14 8.64 14.16
CA SER A 230 -17.43 8.82 12.72
C SER A 230 -18.88 8.45 12.37
N LEU A 231 -19.47 7.52 13.14
CA LEU A 231 -20.89 7.12 13.04
C LEU A 231 -21.87 8.16 13.62
N LEU A 232 -21.43 8.97 14.58
CA LEU A 232 -22.29 9.98 15.21
C LEU A 232 -22.42 11.25 14.36
N ASP A 233 -21.41 11.54 13.54
CA ASP A 233 -21.35 12.69 12.61
C ASP A 233 -22.13 12.48 11.30
N LEU A 234 -22.69 11.29 11.06
CA LEU A 234 -23.43 10.93 9.85
C LEU A 234 -24.95 11.15 10.02
N SER A 235 -25.67 11.46 8.93
CA SER A 235 -27.14 11.50 8.93
C SER A 235 -27.74 10.11 9.18
N PHE A 236 -29.02 10.01 9.55
CA PHE A 236 -29.65 8.72 9.84
C PHE A 236 -29.64 7.75 8.64
N ALA A 237 -29.77 8.27 7.42
CA ALA A 237 -29.68 7.47 6.19
C ALA A 237 -28.25 6.98 5.92
N ASP A 238 -27.24 7.80 6.23
CA ASP A 238 -25.83 7.44 6.06
C ASP A 238 -25.35 6.45 7.13
N LYS A 239 -25.94 6.46 8.33
CA LYS A 239 -25.66 5.48 9.40
C LYS A 239 -26.05 4.06 9.01
N ALA A 240 -27.21 3.88 8.37
CA ALA A 240 -27.67 2.55 7.95
C ALA A 240 -26.78 1.97 6.83
N ARG A 241 -26.38 2.81 5.87
CA ARG A 241 -25.45 2.44 4.80
C ARG A 241 -24.07 2.09 5.34
N PHE A 242 -23.51 2.97 6.16
CA PHE A 242 -22.21 2.72 6.81
C PHE A 242 -22.20 1.45 7.67
N LEU A 243 -23.28 1.16 8.41
CA LEU A 243 -23.35 -0.04 9.24
C LEU A 243 -23.42 -1.31 8.39
N LYS A 244 -24.16 -1.28 7.27
CA LYS A 244 -24.19 -2.38 6.29
C LYS A 244 -22.79 -2.60 5.71
N ASP A 245 -22.17 -1.54 5.19
CA ASP A 245 -20.82 -1.58 4.59
C ASP A 245 -19.77 -2.06 5.59
N LYS A 246 -19.91 -1.71 6.88
CA LYS A 246 -19.03 -2.19 7.96
C LYS A 246 -19.22 -3.66 8.30
N VAL A 247 -20.45 -4.15 8.37
CA VAL A 247 -20.73 -5.57 8.64
C VAL A 247 -20.20 -6.43 7.50
N GLU A 248 -20.35 -5.94 6.28
CA GLU A 248 -19.81 -6.54 5.06
C GLU A 248 -18.27 -6.52 5.10
N ALA A 249 -17.65 -5.35 5.29
CA ALA A 249 -16.20 -5.22 5.44
C ALA A 249 -15.62 -6.06 6.60
N LEU A 250 -16.34 -6.22 7.71
CA LEU A 250 -15.93 -7.08 8.82
C LEU A 250 -15.99 -8.55 8.42
N ARG A 251 -17.07 -9.00 7.75
CA ARG A 251 -17.16 -10.35 7.17
C ARG A 251 -15.99 -10.65 6.24
N HIS A 252 -15.55 -9.68 5.46
CA HIS A 252 -14.42 -9.76 4.54
C HIS A 252 -13.05 -9.74 5.22
N ARG A 253 -12.92 -9.13 6.40
CA ARG A 253 -11.67 -9.11 7.19
C ARG A 253 -11.43 -10.40 7.98
N ILE A 254 -12.49 -11.13 8.34
CA ILE A 254 -12.40 -12.37 9.14
C ILE A 254 -11.47 -13.42 8.51
N PRO A 255 -11.51 -13.73 7.19
CA PRO A 255 -10.58 -14.65 6.56
C PRO A 255 -9.10 -14.21 6.63
N VAL A 256 -8.83 -12.91 6.45
CA VAL A 256 -7.46 -12.36 6.55
C VAL A 256 -6.94 -12.50 7.99
N TRP A 257 -7.78 -12.23 8.99
CA TRP A 257 -7.45 -12.38 10.41
C TRP A 257 -7.24 -13.85 10.79
N ARG A 258 -8.05 -14.77 10.23
CA ARG A 258 -7.83 -16.21 10.35
C ARG A 258 -6.50 -16.64 9.73
N GLY A 259 -6.14 -16.09 8.57
CA GLY A 259 -4.84 -16.30 7.94
C GLY A 259 -3.66 -15.84 8.82
N MET A 260 -3.79 -14.67 9.47
CA MET A 260 -2.83 -14.16 10.45
C MET A 260 -2.69 -15.07 11.70
N LEU A 261 -3.81 -15.54 12.25
CA LEU A 261 -3.78 -16.48 13.37
C LEU A 261 -3.15 -17.80 12.95
N ALA A 262 -3.55 -18.35 11.80
CA ALA A 262 -2.97 -19.57 11.25
C ALA A 262 -1.45 -19.42 11.00
N SER A 263 -0.98 -18.27 10.51
CA SER A 263 0.46 -18.03 10.29
C SER A 263 1.25 -17.96 11.59
N ALA A 264 0.65 -17.46 12.68
CA ALA A 264 1.28 -17.43 14.01
C ALA A 264 1.50 -18.83 14.61
N PHE A 265 0.66 -19.81 14.24
CA PHE A 265 0.73 -21.20 14.74
C PHE A 265 1.27 -22.20 13.71
N ALA A 266 1.54 -21.77 12.47
CA ALA A 266 2.05 -22.64 11.42
C ALA A 266 3.46 -23.13 11.74
N LYS A 267 3.64 -24.45 11.88
CA LYS A 267 4.97 -25.08 11.99
C LYS A 267 5.75 -24.86 10.68
N ARG A 268 7.04 -24.50 10.79
CA ARG A 268 7.99 -24.56 9.65
C ARG A 268 7.99 -25.99 9.09
N GLY A 269 7.68 -26.17 7.81
CA GLY A 269 7.78 -27.48 7.12
C GLY A 269 6.48 -28.10 6.57
N SER A 270 5.38 -27.35 6.41
CA SER A 270 4.21 -27.83 5.65
C SER A 270 4.56 -28.11 4.18
N ALA A 271 4.15 -29.26 3.65
CA ALA A 271 4.37 -29.68 2.25
C ALA A 271 3.50 -28.91 1.24
N ALA A 272 2.39 -28.30 1.66
CA ALA A 272 1.54 -27.50 0.79
C ALA A 272 2.01 -26.03 0.72
N PRO A 273 1.99 -25.39 -0.46
CA PRO A 273 2.31 -23.98 -0.59
C PRO A 273 1.34 -23.11 0.23
N PRO A 274 1.82 -22.04 0.88
CA PRO A 274 0.98 -21.22 1.74
C PRO A 274 -0.03 -20.40 0.93
N SER A 275 -1.29 -20.39 1.37
CA SER A 275 -2.34 -19.54 0.76
C SER A 275 -1.98 -18.05 0.81
N THR A 276 -2.57 -17.25 -0.09
CA THR A 276 -2.41 -15.78 -0.13
C THR A 276 -2.60 -15.12 1.24
N SER A 277 -3.63 -15.54 1.99
CA SER A 277 -3.94 -15.00 3.33
C SER A 277 -2.84 -15.28 4.37
N MET A 278 -2.20 -16.45 4.32
CA MET A 278 -1.11 -16.81 5.23
C MET A 278 0.16 -16.03 4.90
N ILE A 279 0.43 -15.80 3.61
CA ILE A 279 1.55 -14.99 3.15
C ILE A 279 1.40 -13.56 3.70
N LEU A 280 0.23 -12.94 3.50
CA LEU A 280 -0.03 -11.58 4.00
C LEU A 280 0.06 -11.48 5.52
N GLY A 281 -0.44 -12.50 6.25
CA GLY A 281 -0.32 -12.53 7.70
C GLY A 281 1.13 -12.60 8.18
N ARG A 282 1.97 -13.41 7.51
CA ARG A 282 3.41 -13.47 7.79
C ARG A 282 4.11 -12.14 7.46
N ILE A 283 3.83 -11.58 6.29
CA ILE A 283 4.39 -10.29 5.84
C ILE A 283 4.08 -9.20 6.87
N TRP A 284 2.82 -9.10 7.30
CA TRP A 284 2.41 -8.14 8.31
C TRP A 284 3.20 -8.31 9.60
N GLN A 285 3.24 -9.53 10.16
CA GLN A 285 3.96 -9.78 11.41
C GLN A 285 5.45 -9.43 11.30
N THR A 286 6.11 -9.81 10.20
CA THR A 286 7.52 -9.49 9.97
C THR A 286 7.74 -7.99 9.83
N ASN A 287 6.87 -7.30 9.10
CA ASN A 287 6.93 -5.87 8.85
C ASN A 287 6.73 -5.03 10.14
N ASP A 288 5.78 -5.42 10.98
CA ASP A 288 5.56 -4.79 12.30
C ASP A 288 6.81 -4.97 13.20
N GLN A 289 7.38 -6.18 13.23
CA GLN A 289 8.61 -6.44 13.99
C GLN A 289 9.80 -5.62 13.49
N ALA A 290 9.97 -5.51 12.16
CA ALA A 290 11.01 -4.69 11.55
C ALA A 290 10.83 -3.22 11.97
N SER A 291 9.61 -2.70 11.91
CA SER A 291 9.29 -1.32 12.30
C SER A 291 9.58 -1.02 13.76
N TRP A 292 9.30 -1.97 14.68
CA TRP A 292 9.58 -1.79 16.10
C TRP A 292 11.07 -1.83 16.45
N ARG A 293 11.86 -2.59 15.69
CA ARG A 293 13.30 -2.72 15.91
C ARG A 293 14.10 -1.58 15.26
N TYR A 294 13.50 -0.88 14.31
CA TYR A 294 14.16 0.18 13.57
C TYR A 294 14.44 1.40 14.44
N ILE A 295 15.67 1.90 14.40
CA ILE A 295 16.09 3.12 15.10
C ILE A 295 16.55 4.11 14.01
N PRO A 296 15.75 5.15 13.70
CA PRO A 296 16.13 6.15 12.70
C PRO A 296 17.34 6.97 13.17
N GLN A 297 18.18 7.38 12.22
CA GLN A 297 19.26 8.34 12.45
C GLN A 297 18.77 9.75 12.10
N PRO A 298 19.52 10.80 12.47
CA PRO A 298 19.24 12.15 11.98
C PRO A 298 19.35 12.21 10.46
N TYR A 299 18.33 12.80 9.82
CA TYR A 299 18.27 13.02 8.39
C TYR A 299 18.57 14.49 8.08
N PRO A 300 19.57 14.80 7.24
CA PRO A 300 19.96 16.18 6.94
C PRO A 300 18.93 16.95 6.11
N GLY A 301 18.03 16.24 5.40
CA GLY A 301 17.01 16.88 4.55
C GLY A 301 15.75 17.29 5.32
N THR A 302 14.82 17.87 4.58
CA THR A 302 13.50 18.28 5.08
C THR A 302 12.52 17.11 5.03
N VAL A 303 11.68 16.98 6.06
CA VAL A 303 10.58 16.00 6.09
C VAL A 303 9.25 16.73 5.91
N THR A 304 8.41 16.24 4.99
CA THR A 304 7.00 16.64 4.90
C THR A 304 6.14 15.63 5.65
N ASP A 305 5.63 16.01 6.82
CA ASP A 305 4.76 15.19 7.66
C ASP A 305 3.29 15.56 7.41
N ILE A 306 2.60 14.69 6.67
CA ILE A 306 1.18 14.81 6.39
C ILE A 306 0.42 13.93 7.37
N ARG A 307 -0.37 14.54 8.25
CA ARG A 307 -1.00 13.84 9.38
C ARG A 307 -2.50 14.17 9.52
N PRO A 308 -3.30 13.26 10.08
CA PRO A 308 -4.69 13.54 10.39
C PRO A 308 -4.82 14.56 11.53
N ALA A 309 -5.84 15.42 11.47
CA ALA A 309 -6.18 16.41 12.50
C ALA A 309 -6.52 15.75 13.84
N ARG A 310 -7.13 14.57 13.80
CA ARG A 310 -7.32 13.71 14.97
C ARG A 310 -6.27 12.62 14.96
N GLN A 311 -5.58 12.43 16.08
CA GLN A 311 -4.62 11.33 16.27
C GLN A 311 -5.06 10.47 17.45
N TYR A 312 -4.74 9.18 17.41
CA TYR A 312 -4.82 8.33 18.59
C TYR A 312 -3.95 8.94 19.71
N ARG A 313 -4.43 8.95 20.96
CA ARG A 313 -3.69 9.57 22.07
C ARG A 313 -2.31 8.95 22.28
N VAL A 314 -2.17 7.67 21.96
CA VAL A 314 -0.88 6.96 22.03
C VAL A 314 0.12 7.54 20.99
N PHE A 315 -0.38 8.14 19.91
CA PHE A 315 0.38 8.60 18.75
C PHE A 315 0.55 10.12 18.66
N SER A 316 -0.18 10.87 19.50
CA SER A 316 -0.11 12.33 19.57
C SER A 316 1.03 12.86 20.44
N LYS A 317 1.95 12.00 20.90
CA LYS A 317 3.06 12.44 21.75
C LYS A 317 4.13 13.17 20.94
N PRO A 318 4.72 14.27 21.46
CA PRO A 318 5.74 15.05 20.74
C PRO A 318 6.99 14.24 20.36
N ASP A 319 7.42 13.31 21.22
CA ASP A 319 8.62 12.50 21.01
C ASP A 319 8.52 11.52 19.83
N LEU A 320 7.30 11.23 19.37
CA LEU A 320 7.01 10.36 18.23
C LEU A 320 7.13 11.08 16.87
N LYS A 321 7.36 12.40 16.89
CA LYS A 321 7.45 13.24 15.71
C LYS A 321 8.88 13.27 15.14
N TRP A 322 9.00 13.85 13.95
CA TRP A 322 10.21 13.83 13.13
C TRP A 322 11.06 15.09 13.29
N ASP A 323 10.59 16.09 14.03
CA ASP A 323 11.25 17.38 14.28
C ASP A 323 12.66 17.24 14.86
N GLN A 324 12.88 16.29 15.78
CA GLN A 324 14.21 16.04 16.35
C GLN A 324 15.17 15.30 15.40
N LEU A 325 14.64 14.69 14.35
CA LEU A 325 15.40 13.84 13.43
C LEU A 325 15.63 14.52 12.08
N ALA A 326 14.72 15.38 11.63
CA ALA A 326 14.80 16.11 10.37
C ALA A 326 15.58 17.43 10.54
N GLN A 327 16.89 17.39 10.31
CA GLN A 327 17.78 18.54 10.50
C GLN A 327 17.53 19.64 9.45
N GLY A 328 17.04 19.30 8.26
CA GLY A 328 16.58 20.25 7.25
C GLY A 328 15.19 20.83 7.54
N GLY A 329 14.61 20.54 8.71
CA GLY A 329 13.31 21.01 9.15
C GLY A 329 12.16 20.05 8.86
N GLN A 330 11.02 20.34 9.48
CA GLN A 330 9.78 19.59 9.31
C GLN A 330 8.68 20.51 8.79
N HIS A 331 8.16 20.22 7.59
CA HIS A 331 6.95 20.83 7.07
C HIS A 331 5.74 19.98 7.47
N VAL A 332 4.79 20.56 8.18
CA VAL A 332 3.64 19.84 8.73
C VAL A 332 2.37 20.22 7.99
N ILE A 333 1.69 19.24 7.41
CA ILE A 333 0.38 19.40 6.78
C ILE A 333 -0.64 18.60 7.57
N VAL A 334 -1.64 19.29 8.11
CA VAL A 334 -2.72 18.65 8.87
C VAL A 334 -3.95 18.53 7.98
N LEU A 335 -4.37 17.30 7.71
CA LEU A 335 -5.59 17.03 6.94
C LEU A 335 -6.79 16.86 7.88
N PRO A 336 -7.98 17.40 7.55
CA PRO A 336 -9.20 17.30 8.36
C PRO A 336 -9.83 15.89 8.27
N VAL A 337 -9.06 14.87 8.64
CA VAL A 337 -9.38 13.45 8.43
C VAL A 337 -9.18 12.69 9.73
N TYR A 338 -9.91 11.59 9.87
CA TYR A 338 -9.72 10.65 10.96
C TYR A 338 -8.50 9.74 10.68
N PRO A 339 -7.85 9.21 11.73
CA PRO A 339 -6.77 8.24 11.56
C PRO A 339 -7.21 7.06 10.69
N ALA A 340 -6.28 6.53 9.89
CA ALA A 340 -6.51 5.40 8.99
C ALA A 340 -7.54 5.62 7.86
N SER A 341 -7.96 6.86 7.60
CA SER A 341 -8.87 7.20 6.49
C SER A 341 -8.22 8.03 5.38
N MET A 342 -6.94 8.40 5.51
CA MET A 342 -6.27 9.33 4.60
C MET A 342 -6.18 8.87 3.14
N LEU A 343 -6.12 7.55 2.90
CA LEU A 343 -6.04 6.95 1.57
C LEU A 343 -7.41 6.52 1.00
N VAL A 344 -8.51 6.91 1.66
CA VAL A 344 -9.88 6.56 1.25
C VAL A 344 -10.63 7.83 0.87
N GLU A 345 -11.60 7.72 -0.04
CA GLU A 345 -12.45 8.85 -0.42
C GLU A 345 -13.29 9.37 0.76
N PRO A 346 -13.58 10.70 0.80
CA PRO A 346 -13.10 11.76 -0.10
C PRO A 346 -11.71 12.32 0.29
N PHE A 347 -11.06 11.73 1.29
CA PHE A 347 -9.87 12.28 1.94
C PHE A 347 -8.60 12.12 1.12
N VAL A 348 -8.50 11.04 0.34
CA VAL A 348 -7.38 10.78 -0.57
C VAL A 348 -7.20 11.88 -1.61
N ALA A 349 -8.30 12.49 -2.07
CA ALA A 349 -8.24 13.65 -2.97
C ALA A 349 -7.57 14.88 -2.32
N GLN A 350 -7.79 15.10 -1.02
CA GLN A 350 -7.13 16.17 -0.27
C GLN A 350 -5.64 15.89 -0.09
N LEU A 351 -5.30 14.66 0.30
CA LEU A 351 -3.92 14.20 0.39
C LEU A 351 -3.18 14.41 -0.94
N ALA A 352 -3.78 13.98 -2.06
CA ALA A 352 -3.17 14.12 -3.38
C ALA A 352 -2.92 15.59 -3.75
N ARG A 353 -3.85 16.51 -3.41
CA ARG A 353 -3.65 17.95 -3.62
C ARG A 353 -2.47 18.48 -2.82
N SER A 354 -2.37 18.12 -1.54
CA SER A 354 -1.24 18.52 -0.70
C SER A 354 0.09 17.96 -1.23
N LEU A 355 0.12 16.69 -1.63
CA LEU A 355 1.31 16.08 -2.21
C LEU A 355 1.75 16.75 -3.51
N ARG A 356 0.81 17.04 -4.44
CA ARG A 356 1.13 17.77 -5.66
C ARG A 356 1.72 19.14 -5.37
N ALA A 357 1.13 19.89 -4.44
CA ALA A 357 1.65 21.20 -4.06
C ALA A 357 3.11 21.11 -3.56
N CYS A 358 3.41 20.15 -2.67
CA CYS A 358 4.78 19.92 -2.22
C CYS A 358 5.74 19.51 -3.35
N MET A 359 5.28 18.71 -4.31
CA MET A 359 6.08 18.35 -5.48
C MET A 359 6.36 19.57 -6.37
N ASP A 360 5.34 20.40 -6.63
CA ASP A 360 5.47 21.60 -7.46
C ASP A 360 6.42 22.62 -6.84
N GLU A 361 6.35 22.80 -5.51
CA GLU A 361 7.30 23.62 -4.74
C GLU A 361 8.74 23.10 -4.88
N ALA A 362 8.96 21.80 -4.69
CA ALA A 362 10.27 21.18 -4.79
C ALA A 362 10.87 21.25 -6.22
N ILE A 363 10.03 21.09 -7.24
CA ILE A 363 10.42 21.24 -8.66
C ILE A 363 10.83 22.69 -8.94
N SER A 364 10.00 23.65 -8.52
CA SER A 364 10.25 25.08 -8.74
C SER A 364 11.51 25.57 -8.03
N GLY A 365 11.72 25.15 -6.77
CA GLY A 365 12.91 25.49 -6.00
C GLY A 365 14.20 24.98 -6.65
N SER A 366 14.17 23.77 -7.22
CA SER A 366 15.31 23.17 -7.93
C SER A 366 15.66 23.93 -9.22
N GLN A 367 14.65 24.41 -9.96
CA GLN A 367 14.86 25.21 -11.17
C GLN A 367 15.48 26.57 -10.85
N HIS A 368 15.02 27.22 -9.77
CA HIS A 368 15.54 28.51 -9.33
C HIS A 368 17.03 28.43 -8.91
N GLN A 369 17.42 27.38 -8.17
CA GLN A 369 18.82 27.16 -7.79
C GLN A 369 19.72 26.91 -9.00
N LYS A 370 19.25 26.15 -10.01
CA LYS A 370 20.00 25.92 -11.25
C LYS A 370 20.20 27.19 -12.06
N ALA A 371 19.16 28.03 -12.17
CA ALA A 371 19.25 29.31 -12.89
C ALA A 371 20.26 30.28 -12.24
N MET A 372 20.30 30.35 -10.90
CA MET A 372 21.30 31.17 -10.19
C MET A 372 22.73 30.65 -10.37
N ALA A 373 22.92 29.33 -10.41
CA ALA A 373 24.25 28.72 -10.59
C ALA A 373 24.80 28.94 -12.01
N GLN A 374 23.95 29.07 -13.03
CA GLN A 374 24.34 29.35 -14.42
C GLN A 374 24.57 30.84 -14.71
N SER A 375 24.17 31.72 -13.79
CA SER A 375 24.33 33.19 -13.92
C SER A 375 25.60 33.70 -13.22
N ARG A 376 26.45 32.81 -12.70
CA ARG A 376 27.76 33.08 -12.12
C ARG A 376 28.83 32.43 -12.98
#